data_AF-A0A0R1DMR6-F1
#
_entry.id   AF-A0A0R1DMR6-F1
#
_cell.length_a   1.000
_cell.length_b   1.000
_cell.length_c   1.000
_cell.angle_alpha   90.00
_cell.angle_beta   90.00
_cell.angle_gamma   90.00
#
_symmetry.space_group_name_H-M   'P 1'
#
loop_
_entity.id
_entity.type
_entity.pdbx_description
1 polymer ?
#
loop_
_entity_poly.entity_id
_entity_poly.type
_entity_poly.pdbx_seq_one_letter_code
_entity_poly.pdbx_strand_id
1 'polypeptide(L)'
;MVIMIFVLLLLFGVISSWATDYELMLEDPDIFSPCTEGPPGSIDARQAVNFDDLVVDQEADILRISGNVTVVWDVQPTDRITARLDFLHYNRGSWEPTVISMATQNFCSIMYDKNQYWYRYWTRPFWYTSPSISC
;
A
#
# COMPACT_ATOMS: atom_id res chain seq x y z
N MET A 1 -49.89 -11.95 5.36
CA MET A 1 -49.06 -12.40 4.22
C MET A 1 -48.57 -11.23 3.36
N VAL A 2 -49.45 -10.32 2.91
CA VAL A 2 -49.09 -9.15 2.08
C VAL A 2 -48.12 -8.17 2.76
N ILE A 3 -48.32 -7.87 4.04
CA ILE A 3 -47.45 -6.96 4.82
C ILE A 3 -46.01 -7.51 4.91
N MET A 4 -45.87 -8.82 5.08
CA MET A 4 -44.56 -9.48 5.18
C MET A 4 -43.77 -9.41 3.86
N ILE A 5 -44.47 -9.48 2.73
CA ILE A 5 -43.87 -9.33 1.39
C ILE A 5 -43.37 -7.89 1.17
N PHE A 6 -44.16 -6.89 1.58
CA PHE A 6 -43.74 -5.48 1.50
C PHE A 6 -42.50 -5.19 2.35
N VAL A 7 -42.44 -5.73 3.57
CA VAL A 7 -41.27 -5.58 4.46
C VAL A 7 -40.02 -6.24 3.85
N LEU A 8 -40.16 -7.43 3.26
CA LEU A 8 -39.05 -8.13 2.61
C LEU A 8 -38.53 -7.39 1.37
N LEU A 9 -39.42 -6.78 0.57
CA LEU A 9 -39.03 -5.98 -0.60
C LEU A 9 -38.31 -4.68 -0.19
N LEU A 10 -38.75 -4.03 0.88
CA LEU A 10 -38.07 -2.86 1.43
C LEU A 10 -36.68 -3.20 1.97
N LEU A 11 -36.55 -4.30 2.70
CA LEU A 11 -35.24 -4.78 3.16
C LEU A 11 -34.33 -5.09 1.98
N PHE A 12 -34.81 -5.83 0.97
CA PHE A 12 -34.02 -6.14 -0.22
C PHE A 12 -33.55 -4.89 -0.98
N GLY A 13 -34.39 -3.86 -1.09
CA GLY A 13 -34.04 -2.59 -1.72
C GLY A 13 -33.02 -1.74 -0.95
N VAL A 14 -32.97 -1.86 0.38
CA VAL A 14 -31.99 -1.15 1.22
C VAL A 14 -30.64 -1.87 1.22
N ILE A 15 -30.62 -3.20 1.09
CA ILE A 15 -29.37 -3.98 1.06
C ILE A 15 -28.67 -3.87 -0.31
N SER A 16 -29.40 -3.55 -1.38
CA SER A 16 -28.86 -3.46 -2.75
C SER A 16 -28.27 -2.08 -3.10
N SER A 17 -28.30 -1.10 -2.21
CA SER A 17 -27.90 0.29 -2.50
C SER A 17 -26.45 0.65 -2.17
N TRP A 18 -25.53 -0.32 -2.15
CA TRP A 18 -24.13 -0.04 -1.82
C TRP A 18 -23.25 -0.16 -3.06
N ALA A 19 -23.35 0.84 -3.92
CA ALA A 19 -22.30 1.17 -4.88
C ALA A 19 -21.80 2.56 -4.52
N THR A 20 -20.61 2.63 -3.94
CA THR A 20 -19.88 3.88 -3.74
C THR A 20 -18.73 3.87 -4.73
N ASP A 21 -18.73 4.85 -5.62
CA ASP A 21 -17.59 5.12 -6.47
C ASP A 21 -16.54 5.84 -5.62
N TYR A 22 -15.34 5.29 -5.57
CA TYR A 22 -14.19 5.90 -4.89
C TYR A 22 -13.25 6.43 -5.97
N GLU A 23 -13.01 7.73 -5.96
CA GLU A 23 -12.01 8.38 -6.80
C GLU A 23 -10.70 8.54 -6.01
N LEU A 24 -9.58 8.10 -6.59
CA LEU A 24 -8.26 8.28 -5.99
C LEU A 24 -7.74 9.67 -6.37
N MET A 25 -7.79 10.61 -5.43
CA MET A 25 -7.17 11.93 -5.60
C MET A 25 -5.80 11.97 -4.94
N LEU A 26 -4.76 12.29 -5.71
CA LEU A 26 -3.43 12.52 -5.18
C LEU A 26 -3.37 13.97 -4.68
N GLU A 27 -3.41 14.14 -3.35
CA GLU A 27 -3.48 15.46 -2.71
C GLU A 27 -2.13 16.19 -2.70
N ASP A 28 -1.01 15.45 -2.73
CA ASP A 28 0.33 15.99 -2.57
C ASP A 28 1.27 15.51 -3.70
N PRO A 29 1.98 16.41 -4.42
CA PRO A 29 2.98 16.01 -5.41
C PRO A 29 4.20 15.29 -4.81
N ASP A 30 4.48 15.46 -3.51
CA ASP A 30 5.61 14.83 -2.84
C ASP A 30 5.23 13.51 -2.15
N ILE A 31 4.92 12.50 -2.96
CA ILE A 31 4.59 11.11 -2.54
C ILE A 31 5.70 10.47 -1.69
N PHE A 32 6.94 10.96 -1.79
CA PHE A 32 8.13 10.43 -1.10
C PHE A 32 8.76 11.45 -0.15
N SER A 33 7.92 12.17 0.61
CA SER A 33 8.38 13.05 1.68
C SER A 33 9.10 12.26 2.80
N PRO A 34 10.13 12.84 3.43
CA PRO A 34 10.88 12.17 4.49
C PRO A 34 10.01 11.98 5.73
N CYS A 35 10.22 10.85 6.42
CA CYS A 35 9.50 10.54 7.64
C CYS A 35 10.06 11.34 8.82
N THR A 36 9.21 12.10 9.53
CA THR A 36 9.62 12.90 10.70
C THR A 36 9.89 12.07 11.96
N GLU A 37 9.29 10.89 12.07
CA GLU A 37 9.36 10.01 13.25
C GLU A 37 10.14 8.72 12.98
N GLY A 38 11.08 8.74 12.03
CA GLY A 38 11.93 7.61 11.71
C GLY A 38 12.89 7.23 12.86
N PRO A 39 13.23 5.94 13.03
CA PRO A 39 14.28 5.55 13.97
C PRO A 39 15.63 6.15 13.56
N PRO A 40 16.53 6.45 14.51
CA PRO A 40 17.81 7.08 14.20
C PRO A 40 18.64 6.20 13.25
N GLY A 41 19.13 6.81 12.17
CA GLY A 41 19.89 6.10 11.13
C GLY A 41 19.03 5.45 10.03
N SER A 42 17.70 5.68 10.02
CA SER A 42 16.86 5.32 8.88
C SER A 42 17.18 6.16 7.66
N ILE A 43 17.10 5.54 6.48
CA ILE A 43 17.18 6.21 5.19
C ILE A 43 15.79 6.42 4.61
N ASP A 44 15.61 7.51 3.86
CA ASP A 44 14.35 7.83 3.19
C ASP A 44 14.23 7.11 1.83
N ALA A 45 13.03 7.04 1.27
CA ALA A 45 12.78 6.39 -0.02
C ALA A 45 13.67 6.95 -1.15
N ARG A 46 13.83 8.28 -1.22
CA ARG A 46 14.69 8.95 -2.22
C ARG A 46 16.20 8.72 -2.00
N GLN A 47 16.61 8.29 -0.80
CA GLN A 47 17.99 7.88 -0.54
C GLN A 47 18.22 6.42 -0.92
N ALA A 48 17.19 5.58 -0.82
CA ALA A 48 17.28 4.17 -1.16
C ALA A 48 17.12 3.89 -2.66
N VAL A 49 16.33 4.71 -3.33
CA VAL A 49 15.91 4.51 -4.72
C VAL A 49 15.97 5.84 -5.47
N ASN A 50 16.59 5.83 -6.64
CA ASN A 50 16.56 6.95 -7.58
C ASN A 50 15.23 6.92 -8.36
N PHE A 51 14.47 8.00 -8.24
CA PHE A 51 13.18 8.24 -8.90
C PHE A 51 13.25 9.39 -9.94
N ASP A 52 14.43 9.88 -10.32
CA ASP A 52 14.60 11.07 -11.16
C ASP A 52 13.96 10.89 -12.55
N ASP A 53 13.97 9.66 -13.06
CA ASP A 53 13.36 9.30 -14.36
C ASP A 53 11.90 8.86 -14.23
N LEU A 54 11.31 8.82 -13.03
CA LEU A 54 9.93 8.40 -12.81
C LEU A 54 8.96 9.55 -13.09
N VAL A 55 8.04 9.33 -14.02
CA VAL A 55 6.96 10.26 -14.37
C VAL A 55 5.63 9.65 -13.97
N VAL A 56 4.87 10.38 -13.15
CA VAL A 56 3.52 10.01 -12.70
C VAL A 56 2.56 11.10 -13.15
N ASP A 57 1.76 10.80 -14.16
CA ASP A 57 0.73 11.69 -14.68
C ASP A 57 -0.65 11.16 -14.32
N GLN A 58 -1.50 12.01 -13.75
CA GLN A 58 -2.91 11.70 -13.51
C GLN A 58 -3.77 12.38 -14.58
N GLU A 59 -4.44 11.58 -15.41
CA GLU A 59 -5.35 12.06 -16.45
C GLU A 59 -6.74 11.47 -16.20
N ALA A 60 -7.63 12.29 -15.62
CA ALA A 60 -8.95 11.86 -15.14
C ALA A 60 -8.84 10.63 -14.22
N ASP A 61 -9.50 9.53 -14.57
CA ASP A 61 -9.52 8.28 -13.79
C ASP A 61 -8.28 7.39 -14.04
N ILE A 62 -7.31 7.84 -14.85
CA ILE A 62 -6.16 7.04 -15.26
C ILE A 62 -4.88 7.59 -14.65
N LEU A 63 -4.20 6.74 -13.86
CA LEU A 63 -2.84 6.98 -13.40
C LEU A 63 -1.83 6.41 -14.40
N ARG A 64 -1.06 7.26 -15.07
CA ARG A 64 0.00 6.87 -16.00
C ARG A 64 1.35 6.95 -15.29
N ILE A 65 1.96 5.80 -15.04
CA ILE A 65 3.31 5.69 -14.50
C ILE A 65 4.25 5.27 -15.62
N SER A 66 5.31 6.03 -15.87
CA SER A 66 6.33 5.72 -16.87
C SER A 66 7.71 6.12 -16.38
N GLY A 67 8.76 5.53 -16.96
CA GLY A 67 10.14 5.84 -16.61
C GLY A 67 10.90 4.68 -15.98
N ASN A 68 12.09 5.00 -15.45
CA ASN A 68 12.98 4.05 -14.82
C ASN A 68 13.13 4.36 -13.33
N VAL A 69 13.25 3.29 -12.54
CA VAL A 69 13.49 3.38 -11.11
C VAL A 69 14.67 2.48 -10.80
N THR A 70 15.71 3.05 -10.18
CA THR A 70 16.95 2.33 -9.88
C THR A 70 17.17 2.30 -8.39
N VAL A 71 17.30 1.10 -7.82
CA VAL A 71 17.70 0.95 -6.41
C VAL A 71 19.18 1.32 -6.29
N VAL A 72 19.47 2.34 -5.48
CA VAL A 72 20.84 2.82 -5.23
C VAL A 72 21.38 2.38 -3.87
N TRP A 73 20.51 1.82 -3.03
CA TRP A 73 20.89 1.28 -1.73
C TRP A 73 21.63 -0.06 -1.84
N ASP A 74 22.83 -0.10 -1.27
CA ASP A 74 23.58 -1.34 -1.03
C ASP A 74 23.07 -2.01 0.25
N VAL A 75 22.20 -3.02 0.09
CA VAL A 75 21.58 -3.75 1.20
C VAL A 75 22.53 -4.85 1.68
N GLN A 76 22.96 -4.78 2.95
CA GLN A 76 23.70 -5.87 3.57
C GLN A 76 22.77 -6.86 4.28
N PRO A 77 23.14 -8.14 4.41
CA PRO A 77 22.31 -9.14 5.10
C PRO A 77 22.05 -8.85 6.59
N THR A 78 22.90 -8.02 7.21
CA THR A 78 22.73 -7.57 8.60
C THR A 78 21.79 -6.37 8.73
N ASP A 79 21.44 -5.73 7.62
CA ASP A 79 20.60 -4.54 7.63
C ASP A 79 19.16 -4.90 7.97
N ARG A 80 18.54 -4.05 8.78
CA ARG A 80 17.17 -4.26 9.25
C ARG A 80 16.21 -3.38 8.48
N ILE A 81 15.43 -4.01 7.62
CA ILE A 81 14.30 -3.36 6.94
C ILE A 81 13.06 -3.43 7.84
N THR A 82 12.65 -2.27 8.36
CA THR A 82 11.40 -2.08 9.09
C THR A 82 10.44 -1.30 8.20
N ALA A 83 9.24 -1.83 7.99
CA ALA A 83 8.21 -1.21 7.17
C ALA A 83 6.92 -1.03 7.98
N ARG A 84 6.30 0.14 7.88
CA ARG A 84 4.98 0.42 8.45
C ARG A 84 4.12 1.04 7.36
N LEU A 85 2.94 0.47 7.16
CA LEU A 85 1.95 0.94 6.21
C LEU A 85 0.66 1.13 6.98
N ASP A 86 0.23 2.38 7.13
CA ASP A 86 -1.02 2.72 7.78
C ASP A 86 -2.04 3.10 6.70
N PHE A 87 -3.10 2.29 6.57
CA PHE A 87 -4.23 2.60 5.68
C PHE A 87 -5.28 3.30 6.52
N LEU A 88 -5.50 4.59 6.27
CA LEU A 88 -6.38 5.44 7.06
C LEU A 88 -7.70 5.69 6.33
N HIS A 89 -8.80 5.72 7.08
CA HIS A 89 -10.11 6.14 6.60
C HIS A 89 -10.48 7.47 7.26
N TYR A 90 -10.80 8.48 6.45
CA TYR A 90 -11.24 9.76 6.97
C TYR A 90 -12.70 9.71 7.39
N ASN A 91 -12.96 9.91 8.69
CA ASN A 91 -14.28 9.88 9.28
C ASN A 91 -14.48 11.14 10.14
N ARG A 92 -15.39 12.02 9.72
CA ARG A 92 -15.86 13.21 10.49
C ARG A 92 -14.74 14.08 11.09
N GLY A 93 -13.69 14.37 10.33
CA GLY A 93 -12.62 15.26 10.81
C GLY A 93 -11.40 14.53 11.37
N SER A 94 -11.45 13.21 11.53
CA SER A 94 -10.32 12.40 12.00
C SER A 94 -9.97 11.29 11.03
N TRP A 95 -8.67 11.04 10.88
CA TRP A 95 -8.15 9.87 10.17
C TRP A 95 -8.08 8.69 11.13
N GLU A 96 -8.85 7.63 10.85
CA GLU A 96 -8.92 6.42 11.66
C GLU A 96 -8.18 5.27 10.96
N PRO A 97 -7.33 4.50 11.67
CA PRO A 97 -6.64 3.36 11.07
C PRO A 97 -7.59 2.24 10.73
N THR A 98 -7.38 1.63 9.57
CA THR A 98 -8.15 0.47 9.10
C THR A 98 -7.46 -0.84 9.49
N VAL A 99 -8.21 -1.95 9.41
CA VAL A 99 -7.72 -3.32 9.67
C VAL A 99 -6.64 -3.82 8.68
N ILE A 100 -6.37 -3.06 7.62
CA ILE A 100 -5.40 -3.41 6.57
C ILE A 100 -4.01 -2.84 6.91
N SER A 101 -3.93 -1.95 7.91
CA SER A 101 -2.67 -1.38 8.37
C SER A 101 -1.73 -2.48 8.88
N MET A 102 -0.45 -2.40 8.52
CA MET A 102 0.55 -3.43 8.80
C MET A 102 1.88 -2.81 9.27
N ALA A 103 2.50 -3.45 10.25
CA ALA A 103 3.82 -3.08 10.75
C ALA A 103 4.72 -4.32 10.80
N THR A 104 5.83 -4.26 10.06
CA THR A 104 6.77 -5.36 9.85
C THR A 104 8.15 -4.94 10.35
N GLN A 105 8.67 -5.64 11.34
CA GLN A 105 9.94 -5.30 12.02
C GLN A 105 11.18 -5.90 11.35
N ASN A 106 11.03 -7.04 10.68
CA ASN A 106 12.10 -7.71 9.94
C ASN A 106 11.52 -8.23 8.62
N PHE A 107 11.44 -7.33 7.65
CA PHE A 107 10.87 -7.63 6.33
C PHE A 107 11.59 -8.80 5.64
N CYS A 108 12.92 -8.84 5.71
CA CYS A 108 13.74 -9.89 5.12
C CYS A 108 13.31 -11.31 5.54
N SER A 109 13.13 -11.53 6.84
CA SER A 109 12.68 -12.84 7.35
C SER A 109 11.24 -13.19 6.93
N ILE A 110 10.36 -12.21 6.90
CA ILE A 110 8.91 -12.37 6.70
C ILE A 110 8.57 -12.55 5.22
N MET A 111 9.38 -11.99 4.32
CA MET A 111 9.23 -12.12 2.88
C MET A 111 9.35 -13.58 2.41
N TYR A 112 10.15 -14.41 3.10
CA TYR A 112 10.32 -15.83 2.76
C TYR A 112 9.46 -16.80 3.57
N ASP A 113 8.73 -16.31 4.59
CA ASP A 113 7.83 -17.14 5.38
C ASP A 113 6.53 -17.43 4.63
N LYS A 114 6.31 -18.72 4.33
CA LYS A 114 5.17 -19.20 3.53
C LYS A 114 3.80 -18.87 4.11
N ASN A 115 3.74 -18.59 5.42
CA ASN A 115 2.50 -18.26 6.10
C ASN A 115 2.16 -16.76 6.04
N GLN A 116 3.06 -15.92 5.55
CA GLN A 116 2.89 -14.48 5.52
C GLN A 116 2.28 -14.01 4.20
N TYR A 117 1.53 -12.91 4.26
CA TYR A 117 0.95 -12.27 3.08
C TYR A 117 2.01 -11.90 2.04
N TRP A 118 3.18 -11.44 2.50
CA TRP A 118 4.33 -11.08 1.66
C TRP A 118 4.80 -12.25 0.80
N TYR A 119 4.99 -13.45 1.36
CA TYR A 119 5.39 -14.60 0.56
C TYR A 119 4.36 -14.95 -0.51
N ARG A 120 3.07 -14.93 -0.15
CA ARG A 120 1.98 -15.35 -1.06
C ARG A 120 1.82 -14.41 -2.25
N TYR A 121 1.86 -13.10 -2.02
CA TYR A 121 1.51 -12.10 -3.03
C TYR A 121 2.72 -11.41 -3.66
N TRP A 122 3.87 -11.36 -2.98
CA TRP A 122 5.09 -10.72 -3.48
C TRP A 122 6.15 -11.76 -3.88
N THR A 123 6.66 -12.53 -2.93
CA THR A 123 7.83 -13.39 -3.19
C THR A 123 7.51 -14.54 -4.13
N ARG A 124 6.41 -15.26 -3.91
CA ARG A 124 6.05 -16.43 -4.73
C ARG A 124 5.73 -16.09 -6.20
N PRO A 125 5.14 -14.93 -6.54
CA PRO A 125 5.00 -14.53 -7.94
C PRO A 125 6.26 -13.93 -8.57
N PHE A 126 7.14 -13.30 -7.78
CA PHE A 126 8.29 -12.53 -8.30
C PHE A 126 9.68 -13.17 -8.04
N TRP A 127 9.75 -14.39 -7.48
CA TRP A 127 11.02 -15.02 -7.10
C TRP A 127 12.01 -15.23 -8.26
N TYR A 128 11.53 -15.34 -9.51
CA TYR A 128 12.38 -15.53 -10.69
C TYR A 128 12.89 -14.21 -11.30
N THR A 129 12.31 -13.05 -10.98
CA THR A 129 12.63 -11.77 -11.63
C THR A 129 13.54 -10.85 -10.81
N SER A 130 13.77 -11.13 -9.53
CA SER A 130 14.56 -10.24 -8.68
C SER A 130 15.60 -10.99 -7.83
N PRO A 131 16.73 -11.41 -8.42
CA PRO A 131 17.87 -11.93 -7.66
C PRO A 131 18.45 -10.88 -6.71
N SER A 132 18.20 -9.60 -6.98
CA SER A 132 18.74 -8.42 -6.28
C SER A 132 18.03 -8.05 -4.99
N ILE A 133 16.87 -8.65 -4.66
CA ILE A 133 16.29 -8.56 -3.31
C ILE A 133 16.70 -9.82 -2.55
N SER A 134 18.00 -10.08 -2.52
CA SER A 134 18.59 -11.02 -1.58
C SER A 134 18.91 -10.23 -0.31
N CYS A 135 17.92 -10.17 0.58
CA CYS A 135 18.31 -10.41 1.96
C CYS A 135 18.92 -11.84 2.03
#